data_AF-A0A317Z2K0-F1
#
_entry.id   AF-A0A317Z2K0-F1
#
_cell.length_a   1.000
_cell.length_b   1.000
_cell.length_c   1.000
_cell.angle_alpha   90.00
_cell.angle_beta   90.00
_cell.angle_gamma   90.00
#
_symmetry.space_group_name_H-M   'P 1'
#
loop_
_entity.id
_entity.type
_entity.pdbx_description
1 polymer ?
#
loop_
_entity_poly.entity_id
_entity_poly.type
_entity_poly.pdbx_seq_one_letter_code
_entity_poly.pdbx_strand_id
1 'polypeptide(L)' 'MKRIHKLLVANRGEIAIRIFRAATELNIKTVAIYSSLE' A
#
# COMPACT_ATOMS: atom_id res chain seq x y z
N MET A 1 11.58 -10.09 -14.45
CA MET A 1 11.10 -9.31 -13.27
C MET A 1 10.20 -10.21 -12.42
N LYS A 2 10.24 -10.09 -11.09
CA LYS A 2 9.37 -10.89 -10.21
C LYS A 2 7.98 -10.26 -10.11
N ARG A 3 6.93 -11.09 -10.14
CA ARG A 3 5.55 -10.63 -9.95
C ARG A 3 5.34 -10.19 -8.49
N ILE A 4 4.76 -9.01 -8.30
CA ILE A 4 4.43 -8.49 -6.98
C ILE A 4 3.07 -9.07 -6.57
N HIS A 5 3.05 -9.82 -5.47
CA HIS A 5 1.83 -10.42 -4.93
C HIS A 5 1.30 -9.67 -3.69
N LYS A 6 2.18 -8.92 -3.02
CA LYS A 6 1.88 -8.08 -1.87
C LYS A 6 2.75 -6.82 -1.89
N LEU A 7 2.17 -5.67 -1.59
CA LEU A 7 2.80 -4.35 -1.59
C LEU A 7 2.65 -3.69 -0.22
N LEU A 8 3.77 -3.36 0.42
CA LEU A 8 3.80 -2.46 1.58
C LEU A 8 4.00 -1.03 1.09
N VAL A 9 3.19 -0.09 1.59
CA VAL A 9 3.36 1.34 1.31
C VAL A 9 3.89 2.02 2.55
N ALA A 10 5.16 2.44 2.51
CA ALA A 10 5.83 3.15 3.59
C ALA A 10 5.46 4.65 3.58
N ASN A 11 4.17 4.95 3.66
CA ASN A 11 3.65 6.31 3.66
C ASN A 11 2.29 6.38 4.38
N ARG A 12 1.81 7.59 4.71
CA ARG A 12 0.48 7.85 5.27
C ARG A 12 -0.29 8.89 4.47
N GLY A 13 -1.58 9.06 4.77
CA GLY A 13 -2.43 10.07 4.15
C GLY A 13 -2.86 9.73 2.72
N GLU A 14 -3.23 10.75 1.94
CA GLU A 14 -3.87 10.59 0.63
C GLU A 14 -3.02 9.83 -0.39
N ILE A 15 -1.69 9.99 -0.36
CA ILE A 15 -0.79 9.32 -1.30
C ILE A 15 -0.78 7.81 -1.04
N ALA A 16 -0.79 7.38 0.22
CA ALA A 16 -0.90 5.97 0.56
C ALA A 16 -2.21 5.38 0.02
N ILE A 17 -3.32 6.10 0.19
CA ILE A 17 -4.64 5.69 -0.32
C ILE A 17 -4.62 5.56 -1.86
N ARG A 18 -4.03 6.52 -2.57
CA ARG A 18 -3.93 6.47 -4.04
C ARG A 18 -3.14 5.24 -4.51
N ILE A 19 -2.02 4.92 -3.86
CA ILE A 19 -1.23 3.73 -4.19
C ILE A 19 -2.01 2.45 -3.89
N PHE A 20 -2.73 2.38 -2.76
CA PHE A 20 -3.54 1.21 -2.43
C PHE A 20 -4.67 0.96 -3.43
N ARG A 21 -5.32 2.01 -3.95
CA ARG A 21 -6.35 1.89 -4.98
C ARG A 21 -5.80 1.27 -6.26
N ALA A 22 -4.68 1.81 -6.78
CA ALA A 22 -4.02 1.26 -7.95
C ALA A 22 -3.56 -0.19 -7.72
N ALA A 23 -3.01 -0.52 -6.55
CA ALA A 23 -2.61 -1.89 -6.23
C ALA A 23 -3.81 -2.85 -6.18
N THR A 24 -4.96 -2.38 -5.68
CA THR A 24 -6.21 -3.16 -5.63
C THR A 24 -6.75 -3.45 -7.03
N GLU A 25 -6.74 -2.47 -7.93
CA GLU A 25 -7.12 -2.63 -9.35
C GLU A 25 -6.25 -3.68 -10.06
N LEU A 26 -4.99 -3.82 -9.64
CA LEU A 26 -4.04 -4.82 -10.14
C LEU A 26 -4.12 -6.17 -9.40
N ASN A 27 -5.09 -6.37 -8.51
CA ASN A 27 -5.24 -7.57 -7.67
C ASN A 27 -4.00 -7.86 -6.79
N ILE A 28 -3.30 -6.82 -6.33
CA ILE A 28 -2.14 -6.90 -5.44
C ILE A 28 -2.61 -6.67 -4.00
N LYS A 29 -2.25 -7.58 -3.08
CA LYS A 29 -2.56 -7.41 -1.66
C LYS A 29 -1.77 -6.25 -1.07
N THR A 30 -2.39 -5.40 -0.27
CA THR A 30 -1.74 -4.21 0.29
C THR A 30 -1.44 -4.36 1.78
N VAL A 31 -0.41 -3.68 2.26
CA VAL A 31 -0.06 -3.54 3.68
C VAL A 31 0.22 -2.07 3.95
N ALA A 32 -0.44 -1.52 4.97
CA ALA A 32 -0.22 -0.16 5.44
C ALA A 32 0.61 -0.16 6.72
N ILE A 33 1.35 0.92 6.93
CA ILE A 33 2.00 1.23 8.20
C ILE A 33 1.42 2.54 8.74
N TYR A 34 1.35 2.66 10.06
CA TYR A 34 0.96 3.88 10.74
C TYR A 34 1.84 4.05 11.97
N SER A 35 2.08 5.30 12.36
CA SER A 35 2.69 5.59 13.65
C SER A 35 1.64 5.42 14.73
N SER A 36 1.92 4.58 15.73
CA SER A 36 1.22 4.67 17.00
C SER A 36 1.48 6.08 17.53
N LEU A 37 0.44 6.89 17.71
CA LEU A 37 0.57 8.14 18.45
C LEU A 37 0.98 7.78 19.88
N GLU A 38 2.00 8.44 20.43
CA GLU A 38 2.12 8.58 21.89
C GLU A 38 1.07 9.57 22.39
#